data_AF-A0AA43JTD5-F1
#
_entry.id   AF-A0AA43JTD5-F1
#
_cell.length_a   1.000
_cell.length_b   1.000
_cell.length_c   1.000
_cell.angle_alpha   90.00
_cell.angle_beta   90.00
_cell.angle_gamma   90.00
#
_symmetry.space_group_name_H-M   'P 1'
#
loop_
_entity.id
_entity.type
_entity.pdbx_description
1 polymer ?
#
loop_
_entity_poly.entity_id
_entity_poly.type
_entity_poly.pdbx_seq_one_letter_code
_entity_poly.pdbx_strand_id
1 'polypeptide(L)'
;MTKQMCGLLFALAWACAPPSKAPLDGPDGPAQVILDGAQRAMGVWPTPDSLQMLADAFVRGPSRAFRTVIYSSADGRVRMYQSHTGFLAGVGRSGGWLVDFESGATESLGESSAFVRTHELHMLALLPRSRLAAPRFLGTTQLDSLPVLAVGFSGDSVIAYFSEADTLPVGLLVTWPDPAVAVSWSEWTEVNGVALFREASFRQEAEEWHYTYDRLELIPLPDSVFEPPRER
;
A
#
# COMPACT_ATOMS: atom_id res chain seq x y z
N MET A 1 -4.06 32.71 -78.78
CA MET A 1 -2.65 32.29 -78.60
C MET A 1 -2.10 32.97 -77.35
N THR A 2 -1.74 32.20 -76.30
CA THR A 2 -0.68 32.47 -75.27
C THR A 2 -0.76 33.79 -74.45
N LYS A 3 -0.76 33.90 -73.11
CA LYS A 3 -0.15 33.21 -71.93
C LYS A 3 -0.99 33.54 -70.65
N GLN A 4 -1.36 32.58 -69.79
CA GLN A 4 -0.75 32.19 -68.47
C GLN A 4 -0.33 33.36 -67.55
N MET A 5 -1.03 33.63 -66.42
CA MET A 5 -1.06 32.97 -65.08
C MET A 5 0.14 33.27 -64.17
N CYS A 6 -0.13 33.85 -62.98
CA CYS A 6 0.26 33.29 -61.68
C CYS A 6 -0.42 34.08 -60.54
N GLY A 7 -1.55 33.58 -60.04
CA GLY A 7 -2.21 34.04 -58.82
C GLY A 7 -2.01 33.00 -57.72
N LEU A 8 -1.58 33.47 -56.54
CA LEU A 8 -1.47 32.68 -55.32
C LEU A 8 -2.83 32.08 -54.94
N LEU A 9 -2.85 30.79 -54.65
CA LEU A 9 -3.90 30.13 -53.86
C LEU A 9 -3.23 29.40 -52.71
N PHE A 10 -3.42 29.93 -51.50
CA PHE A 10 -3.14 29.26 -50.24
C PHE A 10 -4.10 28.08 -50.09
N ALA A 11 -3.58 26.86 -50.09
CA ALA A 11 -4.31 25.69 -49.64
C ALA A 11 -4.33 25.70 -48.10
N LEU A 12 -5.50 25.95 -47.51
CA LEU A 12 -5.76 25.58 -46.11
C LEU A 12 -5.84 24.06 -46.04
N ALA A 13 -4.76 23.42 -45.59
CA ALA A 13 -4.80 22.05 -45.11
C ALA A 13 -5.54 22.05 -43.77
N TRP A 14 -6.77 21.55 -43.76
CA TRP A 14 -7.45 21.09 -42.56
C TRP A 14 -6.67 19.89 -42.00
N ALA A 15 -5.81 20.14 -41.02
CA ALA A 15 -5.28 19.11 -40.17
C ALA A 15 -6.39 18.66 -39.22
N CYS A 16 -7.00 17.50 -39.48
CA CYS A 16 -7.69 16.75 -38.44
C CYS A 16 -6.62 16.31 -37.43
N ALA A 17 -6.42 17.10 -36.38
CA ALA A 17 -5.73 16.62 -35.20
C ALA A 17 -6.55 15.46 -34.61
N PRO A 18 -5.95 14.30 -34.29
CA PRO A 18 -6.66 13.29 -33.50
C PRO A 18 -7.09 13.92 -32.17
N PRO A 19 -8.22 13.49 -31.58
CA PRO A 19 -8.65 14.01 -30.29
C PRO A 19 -7.51 13.79 -29.28
N SER A 20 -7.00 14.90 -28.76
CA SER A 20 -6.09 14.91 -27.62
C SER A 20 -6.75 14.11 -26.50
N LYS A 21 -6.24 12.91 -26.22
CA LYS A 21 -6.64 12.17 -25.03
C LYS A 21 -6.25 13.06 -23.86
N ALA A 22 -7.25 13.60 -23.16
CA ALA A 22 -7.03 14.14 -21.83
C ALA A 22 -6.20 13.12 -21.03
N PRO A 23 -5.27 13.54 -20.17
CA PRO A 23 -4.52 12.60 -19.35
C PRO A 23 -5.51 11.70 -18.62
N LEU A 24 -5.40 10.39 -18.84
CA LEU A 24 -6.26 9.39 -18.21
C LEU A 24 -6.11 9.40 -16.67
N ASP A 25 -5.14 10.14 -16.13
CA ASP A 25 -4.76 10.16 -14.72
C ASP A 25 -5.19 11.47 -14.00
N GLY A 26 -6.17 12.18 -14.55
CA GLY A 26 -6.82 13.31 -13.86
C GLY A 26 -7.62 12.89 -12.61
N PRO A 27 -8.21 13.85 -11.86
CA PRO A 27 -9.02 13.54 -10.67
C PRO A 27 -10.19 12.58 -10.95
N ASP A 28 -10.65 12.52 -12.20
CA ASP A 28 -11.71 11.62 -12.67
C ASP A 28 -11.17 10.42 -13.48
N GLY A 29 -9.86 10.16 -13.40
CA GLY A 29 -9.19 9.08 -14.12
C GLY A 29 -9.57 7.68 -13.61
N PRO A 30 -9.41 6.60 -14.41
CA PRO A 30 -9.77 5.24 -13.99
C PRO A 30 -9.11 4.82 -12.66
N ALA A 31 -7.87 5.23 -12.42
CA ALA A 31 -7.19 4.97 -11.16
C ALA A 31 -7.90 5.59 -9.97
N GLN A 32 -8.36 6.84 -10.09
CA GLN A 32 -9.09 7.53 -9.01
C GLN A 32 -10.45 6.88 -8.77
N VAL A 33 -11.16 6.51 -9.84
CA VAL A 33 -12.44 5.78 -9.74
C VAL A 33 -12.28 4.47 -8.99
N ILE A 34 -11.21 3.71 -9.26
CA ILE A 34 -10.89 2.46 -8.56
C ILE A 34 -10.60 2.74 -7.09
N LEU A 35 -9.77 3.74 -6.76
CA LEU A 35 -9.41 4.05 -5.38
C LEU A 35 -10.60 4.56 -4.56
N ASP A 36 -11.49 5.34 -5.18
CA ASP A 36 -12.74 5.76 -4.55
C ASP A 36 -13.72 4.60 -4.40
N GLY A 37 -13.73 3.67 -5.36
CA GLY A 37 -14.45 2.40 -5.27
C GLY A 37 -13.98 1.58 -4.07
N ALA A 38 -12.67 1.36 -3.97
CA ALA A 38 -12.05 0.64 -2.87
C ALA A 38 -12.36 1.29 -1.52
N GLN A 39 -12.27 2.63 -1.41
CA GLN A 39 -12.62 3.33 -0.18
C GLN A 39 -14.10 3.11 0.21
N ARG A 40 -15.02 3.15 -0.76
CA ARG A 40 -16.44 2.85 -0.52
C ARG A 40 -16.66 1.40 -0.13
N ALA A 41 -16.01 0.46 -0.80
CA ALA A 41 -16.11 -0.97 -0.54
C ALA A 41 -15.58 -1.32 0.86
N MET A 42 -14.54 -0.62 1.31
CA MET A 42 -14.02 -0.75 2.68
C MET A 42 -14.92 -0.09 3.73
N GLY A 43 -15.96 0.68 3.38
CA GLY A 43 -16.93 1.20 4.33
C GLY A 43 -16.60 2.58 4.92
N VAL A 44 -17.10 2.86 6.14
CA VAL A 44 -17.07 4.19 6.76
C VAL A 44 -15.84 4.35 7.65
N TRP A 45 -14.93 5.24 7.25
CA TRP A 45 -13.68 5.46 7.97
C TRP A 45 -13.83 6.49 9.08
N PRO A 46 -13.11 6.34 10.20
CA PRO A 46 -12.65 7.48 10.99
C PRO A 46 -11.85 8.45 10.11
N THR A 47 -11.70 9.71 10.52
CA THR A 47 -10.96 10.72 9.74
C THR A 47 -9.59 10.19 9.27
N PRO A 48 -9.29 10.21 7.95
CA PRO A 48 -8.12 9.51 7.38
C PRO A 48 -6.77 9.91 8.00
N ASP A 49 -6.61 11.19 8.33
CA ASP A 49 -5.35 11.77 8.82
C ASP A 49 -4.96 11.29 10.23
N SER A 50 -5.91 10.69 10.95
CA SER A 50 -5.72 10.15 12.30
C SER A 50 -5.91 8.64 12.35
N LEU A 51 -5.93 7.95 11.21
CA LEU A 51 -6.17 6.52 11.23
C LEU A 51 -4.90 5.77 11.62
N GLN A 52 -5.01 4.98 12.68
CA GLN A 52 -4.02 3.97 13.02
C GLN A 52 -4.69 2.60 13.15
N MET A 53 -3.88 1.58 12.94
CA MET A 53 -4.28 0.19 12.97
C MET A 53 -3.51 -0.52 14.08
N LEU A 54 -4.22 -1.35 14.84
CA LEU A 54 -3.64 -2.39 15.68
C LEU A 54 -3.89 -3.74 15.00
N ALA A 55 -2.84 -4.52 14.80
CA ALA A 55 -2.91 -5.89 14.33
C ALA A 55 -2.20 -6.82 15.33
N ASP A 56 -2.93 -7.80 15.87
CA ASP A 56 -2.37 -8.92 16.62
C ASP A 56 -2.52 -10.17 15.75
N ALA A 57 -1.39 -10.75 15.35
CA ALA A 57 -1.35 -11.81 14.36
C ALA A 57 -0.53 -13.01 14.83
N PHE A 58 -1.02 -14.19 14.49
CA PHE A 58 -0.21 -15.40 14.42
C PHE A 58 0.34 -15.54 13.00
N VAL A 59 1.66 -15.74 12.88
CA VAL A 59 2.35 -15.81 11.60
C VAL A 59 2.98 -17.20 11.44
N ARG A 60 2.66 -17.87 10.35
CA ARG A 60 3.33 -19.10 9.90
C ARG A 60 4.35 -18.72 8.83
N GLY A 61 5.63 -18.67 9.21
CA GLY A 61 6.74 -18.46 8.28
C GLY A 61 7.42 -19.76 7.85
N PRO A 62 8.42 -19.67 6.95
CA PRO A 62 9.08 -20.83 6.34
C PRO A 62 9.88 -21.67 7.36
N SER A 63 10.48 -21.01 8.36
CA SER A 63 11.35 -21.67 9.34
C SER A 63 10.71 -21.85 10.73
N ARG A 64 9.80 -20.95 11.11
CA ARG A 64 9.12 -20.98 12.40
C ARG A 64 7.84 -20.15 12.39
N ALA A 65 6.91 -20.51 13.26
CA ALA A 65 5.77 -19.67 13.57
C ALA A 65 6.10 -18.69 14.70
N PHE A 66 5.46 -17.52 14.71
CA PHE A 66 5.60 -16.52 15.75
C PHE A 66 4.32 -15.71 15.93
N ARG A 67 4.20 -15.00 17.06
CA ARG A 67 3.18 -13.98 17.27
C ARG A 67 3.78 -12.60 17.16
N THR A 68 3.06 -11.69 16.51
CA THR A 68 3.47 -10.30 16.35
C THR A 68 2.31 -9.36 16.63
N VAL A 69 2.60 -8.25 17.31
CA VAL A 69 1.68 -7.13 17.48
C VAL A 69 2.24 -5.96 16.70
N ILE A 70 1.43 -5.39 15.81
CA ILE A 70 1.81 -4.31 14.90
C ILE A 70 0.88 -3.12 15.17
N TYR A 71 1.48 -1.95 15.30
CA TYR A 71 0.78 -0.68 15.22
C TYR A 71 1.24 0.01 13.96
N SER A 72 0.31 0.44 13.11
CA SER A 72 0.63 1.14 11.86
C SER A 72 -0.20 2.42 11.75
N SER A 73 0.39 3.47 11.20
CA SER A 73 -0.25 4.76 10.99
C SER A 73 -0.34 5.06 9.50
N ALA A 74 -1.37 5.82 9.09
CA ALA A 74 -1.57 6.24 7.70
C ALA A 74 -0.34 7.01 7.15
N ASP A 75 0.38 7.74 7.99
CA ASP A 75 1.59 8.47 7.60
C ASP A 75 2.85 7.59 7.50
N GLY A 76 2.73 6.26 7.57
CA GLY A 76 3.84 5.31 7.35
C GLY A 76 4.73 5.09 8.57
N ARG A 77 4.29 5.55 9.74
CA ARG A 77 4.89 5.12 11.01
C ARG A 77 4.40 3.72 11.35
N VAL A 78 5.28 2.93 11.94
CA VAL A 78 5.00 1.54 12.32
C VAL A 78 5.74 1.19 13.60
N ARG A 79 5.16 0.33 14.41
CA ARG A 79 5.82 -0.32 15.53
C ARG A 79 5.42 -1.78 15.52
N MET A 80 6.36 -2.66 15.77
CA MET A 80 6.08 -4.08 15.91
C MET A 80 6.76 -4.67 17.13
N TYR A 81 6.10 -5.67 17.72
CA TYR A 81 6.60 -6.42 18.85
C TYR A 81 6.38 -7.92 18.61
N GLN A 82 7.45 -8.71 18.76
CA GLN A 82 7.37 -10.17 18.78
C GLN A 82 7.79 -10.68 20.16
N SER A 83 6.83 -11.26 20.88
CA SER A 83 7.02 -11.63 22.29
C SER A 83 8.06 -12.73 22.51
N HIS A 84 8.16 -13.68 21.58
CA HIS A 84 9.01 -14.86 21.74
C HIS A 84 10.49 -14.57 21.49
N THR A 85 10.78 -13.61 20.62
CA THR A 85 12.15 -13.21 20.28
C THR A 85 12.61 -12.02 21.11
N GLY A 86 11.69 -11.35 21.83
CA GLY A 86 11.98 -10.03 22.38
C GLY A 86 12.43 -9.12 21.25
N PHE A 87 11.66 -9.02 20.17
CA PHE A 87 11.95 -8.06 19.09
C PHE A 87 10.97 -6.90 19.22
N LEU A 88 11.47 -5.68 19.36
CA LEU A 88 10.68 -4.46 19.45
C LEU A 88 11.37 -3.40 18.60
N ALA A 89 10.71 -3.00 17.52
CA ALA A 89 11.25 -2.09 16.55
C ALA A 89 10.15 -1.24 15.94
N GLY A 90 10.53 -0.14 15.30
CA GLY A 90 9.57 0.71 14.63
C GLY A 90 10.21 1.80 13.79
N VAL A 91 9.35 2.57 13.15
CA VAL A 91 9.67 3.81 12.47
C VAL A 91 8.78 4.89 13.07
N GLY A 92 9.42 5.79 13.82
CA GLY A 92 8.78 6.99 14.36
C GLY A 92 9.03 8.21 13.47
N ARG A 93 8.75 9.40 14.01
CA ARG A 93 9.05 10.67 13.30
C ARG A 93 10.56 10.92 13.15
N SER A 94 11.35 10.43 14.11
CA SER A 94 12.81 10.62 14.14
C SER A 94 13.59 9.59 13.31
N GLY A 95 12.92 8.59 12.75
CA GLY A 95 13.54 7.53 11.96
C GLY A 95 13.24 6.13 12.48
N GLY A 96 13.97 5.15 11.94
CA GLY A 96 13.86 3.76 12.35
C GLY A 96 14.64 3.49 13.63
N TRP A 97 14.02 2.79 14.58
CA TRP A 97 14.58 2.44 15.88
C TRP A 97 14.33 0.97 16.23
N LEU A 98 15.30 0.33 16.85
CA LEU A 98 15.26 -1.04 17.37
C LEU A 98 15.66 -1.01 18.84
N VAL A 99 15.01 -1.79 19.69
CA VAL A 99 15.42 -1.95 21.09
C VAL A 99 16.31 -3.18 21.19
N ASP A 100 17.53 -3.00 21.68
CA ASP A 100 18.34 -4.11 22.18
C ASP A 100 17.79 -4.51 23.55
N PHE A 101 17.32 -5.75 23.67
CA PHE A 101 16.74 -6.25 24.91
C PHE A 101 17.77 -6.64 25.96
N GLU A 102 19.03 -6.87 25.57
CA GLU A 102 20.10 -7.17 26.52
C GLU A 102 20.51 -5.91 27.28
N SER A 103 20.77 -4.82 26.56
CA SER A 103 21.18 -3.54 27.16
C SER A 103 20.01 -2.61 27.52
N GLY A 104 18.83 -2.81 26.92
CA GLY A 104 17.71 -1.88 26.98
C GLY A 104 17.91 -0.63 26.11
N ALA A 105 19.02 -0.53 25.38
CA ALA A 105 19.34 0.63 24.56
C ALA A 105 18.47 0.69 23.29
N THR A 106 18.26 1.90 22.80
CA THR A 106 17.65 2.13 21.49
C THR A 106 18.74 2.34 20.44
N GLU A 107 18.68 1.54 19.38
CA GLU A 107 19.59 1.56 18.26
C GLU A 107 18.87 1.96 16.95
N SER A 108 19.65 2.24 15.91
CA SER A 108 19.11 2.43 14.56
C SER A 108 18.64 1.10 13.97
N LEU A 109 17.59 1.12 13.13
CA LEU A 109 17.00 -0.08 12.54
C LEU A 109 17.97 -0.93 11.70
N GLY A 110 18.99 -0.30 11.10
CA GLY A 110 20.00 -0.95 10.28
C GLY A 110 19.41 -1.90 9.22
N GLU A 111 19.92 -3.13 9.19
CA GLU A 111 19.49 -4.19 8.26
C GLU A 111 18.04 -4.64 8.47
N SER A 112 17.46 -4.40 9.65
CA SER A 112 16.05 -4.70 9.93
C SER A 112 15.07 -3.70 9.29
N SER A 113 15.57 -2.65 8.63
CA SER A 113 14.76 -1.63 7.94
C SER A 113 13.72 -2.22 7.02
N ALA A 114 14.15 -3.11 6.12
CA ALA A 114 13.29 -3.79 5.18
C ALA A 114 12.15 -4.54 5.88
N PHE A 115 12.52 -5.36 6.87
CA PHE A 115 11.58 -6.19 7.62
C PHE A 115 10.54 -5.39 8.40
N VAL A 116 10.92 -4.30 9.07
CA VAL A 116 9.95 -3.48 9.81
C VAL A 116 9.07 -2.69 8.85
N ARG A 117 9.63 -2.19 7.74
CA ARG A 117 8.88 -1.45 6.71
C ARG A 117 7.82 -2.29 6.03
N THR A 118 8.04 -3.59 5.81
CA THR A 118 6.99 -4.45 5.22
C THR A 118 5.73 -4.55 6.09
N HIS A 119 5.82 -4.26 7.39
CA HIS A 119 4.64 -4.23 8.26
C HIS A 119 3.80 -2.96 8.08
N GLU A 120 4.32 -1.92 7.43
CA GLU A 120 3.55 -0.74 7.01
C GLU A 120 2.57 -1.06 5.87
N LEU A 121 2.78 -2.16 5.13
CA LEU A 121 2.00 -2.54 3.94
C LEU A 121 0.52 -2.78 4.24
N HIS A 122 0.16 -3.15 5.46
CA HIS A 122 -1.24 -3.24 5.91
C HIS A 122 -1.98 -1.91 5.72
N MET A 123 -1.35 -0.81 6.14
CA MET A 123 -1.95 0.52 6.00
C MET A 123 -1.90 1.02 4.56
N LEU A 124 -0.94 0.57 3.75
CA LEU A 124 -0.93 0.88 2.32
C LEU A 124 -2.06 0.20 1.55
N ALA A 125 -2.50 -0.98 1.96
CA ALA A 125 -3.68 -1.63 1.38
C ALA A 125 -4.95 -0.82 1.65
N LEU A 126 -5.06 -0.34 2.89
CA LEU A 126 -6.19 0.40 3.43
C LEU A 126 -6.25 1.85 2.91
N LEU A 127 -5.13 2.56 2.91
CA LEU A 127 -5.03 3.97 2.56
C LEU A 127 -3.84 4.24 1.64
N PRO A 128 -3.79 3.69 0.41
CA PRO A 128 -2.64 3.89 -0.48
C PRO A 128 -2.37 5.38 -0.76
N ARG A 129 -3.43 6.19 -0.87
CA ARG A 129 -3.35 7.65 -1.12
C ARG A 129 -2.70 8.46 0.00
N SER A 130 -2.59 7.91 1.21
CA SER A 130 -1.94 8.61 2.34
C SER A 130 -0.42 8.71 2.19
N ARG A 131 0.17 7.83 1.36
CA ARG A 131 1.63 7.68 1.20
C ARG A 131 2.09 7.72 -0.24
N LEU A 132 1.24 7.31 -1.16
CA LEU A 132 1.58 7.08 -2.54
C LEU A 132 0.92 8.15 -3.42
N ALA A 133 1.75 8.82 -4.23
CA ALA A 133 1.31 9.87 -5.13
C ALA A 133 1.16 9.34 -6.57
N ALA A 134 0.45 10.12 -7.38
CA ALA A 134 0.29 9.91 -8.82
C ALA A 134 -0.18 8.49 -9.20
N PRO A 135 -1.36 8.05 -8.74
CA PRO A 135 -1.91 6.76 -9.13
C PRO A 135 -2.17 6.71 -10.63
N ARG A 136 -1.84 5.57 -11.25
CA ARG A 136 -2.04 5.32 -12.67
C ARG A 136 -2.67 3.96 -12.88
N PHE A 137 -3.70 3.90 -13.73
CA PHE A 137 -4.32 2.62 -14.07
C PHE A 137 -3.43 1.84 -15.04
N LEU A 138 -3.06 0.62 -14.67
CA LEU A 138 -2.17 -0.23 -15.46
C LEU A 138 -2.94 -1.24 -16.32
N GLY A 139 -4.25 -1.39 -16.10
CA GLY A 139 -5.11 -2.33 -16.82
C GLY A 139 -5.70 -3.39 -15.91
N THR A 140 -6.35 -4.36 -16.55
CA THR A 140 -6.90 -5.57 -15.95
C THR A 140 -5.91 -6.72 -16.09
N THR A 141 -5.72 -7.53 -15.04
CA THR A 141 -4.83 -8.70 -15.05
C THR A 141 -5.39 -9.81 -14.16
N GLN A 142 -4.62 -10.87 -13.92
CA GLN A 142 -4.94 -11.89 -12.95
C GLN A 142 -3.91 -11.93 -11.82
N LEU A 143 -4.38 -12.06 -10.59
CA LEU A 143 -3.58 -12.38 -9.40
C LEU A 143 -4.10 -13.71 -8.85
N ASP A 144 -3.28 -14.76 -8.90
CA ASP A 144 -3.67 -16.12 -8.48
C ASP A 144 -5.01 -16.58 -9.09
N SER A 145 -5.17 -16.35 -10.39
CA SER A 145 -6.39 -16.63 -11.18
C SER A 145 -7.63 -15.76 -10.85
N LEU A 146 -7.53 -14.82 -9.91
CA LEU A 146 -8.56 -13.81 -9.66
C LEU A 146 -8.41 -12.65 -10.66
N PRO A 147 -9.47 -12.23 -11.38
CA PRO A 147 -9.43 -11.03 -12.20
C PRO A 147 -9.32 -9.77 -11.32
N VAL A 148 -8.34 -8.92 -11.62
CA VAL A 148 -8.00 -7.75 -10.81
C VAL A 148 -7.72 -6.52 -11.64
N LEU A 149 -8.06 -5.36 -11.09
CA LEU A 149 -7.68 -4.04 -11.55
C LEU A 149 -6.34 -3.66 -10.94
N ALA A 150 -5.36 -3.29 -11.76
CA ALA A 150 -4.03 -2.89 -11.31
C ALA A 150 -3.86 -1.37 -11.33
N VAL A 151 -3.44 -0.80 -10.21
CA VAL A 151 -3.11 0.63 -10.05
C VAL A 151 -1.66 0.78 -9.59
N GLY A 152 -0.84 1.43 -10.42
CA GLY A 152 0.56 1.72 -10.13
C GLY A 152 0.72 3.06 -9.41
N PHE A 153 1.75 3.15 -8.57
CA PHE A 153 2.15 4.36 -7.86
C PHE A 153 3.68 4.52 -7.89
N SER A 154 4.17 5.74 -7.63
CA SER A 154 5.59 6.00 -7.38
C SER A 154 6.52 5.42 -8.46
N GLY A 155 6.20 5.68 -9.74
CA GLY A 155 6.97 5.13 -10.86
C GLY A 155 6.86 3.61 -10.99
N ASP A 156 5.70 3.05 -10.63
CA ASP A 156 5.37 1.61 -10.60
C ASP A 156 6.16 0.79 -9.56
N SER A 157 6.78 1.43 -8.57
CA SER A 157 7.45 0.73 -7.47
C SER A 157 6.45 0.08 -6.51
N VAL A 158 5.20 0.52 -6.57
CA VAL A 158 4.06 -0.09 -5.87
C VAL A 158 2.93 -0.31 -6.86
N ILE A 159 2.43 -1.53 -6.95
CA ILE A 159 1.22 -1.88 -7.70
C ILE A 159 0.19 -2.39 -6.70
N ALA A 160 -0.96 -1.74 -6.64
CA ALA A 160 -2.11 -2.22 -5.89
C ALA A 160 -3.10 -2.95 -6.80
N TYR A 161 -3.55 -4.10 -6.33
CA TYR A 161 -4.52 -4.94 -7.01
C TYR A 161 -5.85 -4.87 -6.27
N PHE A 162 -6.91 -4.60 -7.03
CA PHE A 162 -8.28 -4.53 -6.54
C PHE A 162 -9.13 -5.56 -7.27
N SER A 163 -10.04 -6.21 -6.56
CA SER A 163 -11.02 -7.12 -7.14
C SER A 163 -11.86 -6.41 -8.21
N GLU A 164 -12.01 -7.01 -9.39
CA GLU A 164 -12.89 -6.45 -10.44
C GLU A 164 -14.38 -6.44 -10.03
N ALA A 165 -14.79 -7.34 -9.12
CA ALA A 165 -16.19 -7.52 -8.76
C ALA A 165 -16.71 -6.41 -7.83
N ASP A 166 -15.87 -5.97 -6.89
CA ASP A 166 -16.28 -5.10 -5.77
C ASP A 166 -15.24 -4.04 -5.40
N THR A 167 -14.10 -3.99 -6.10
CA THR A 167 -12.98 -3.07 -5.84
C THR A 167 -12.34 -3.19 -4.46
N LEU A 168 -12.60 -4.26 -3.70
CA LEU A 168 -11.86 -4.50 -2.47
C LEU A 168 -10.36 -4.72 -2.78
N PRO A 169 -9.44 -4.23 -1.95
CA PRO A 169 -8.02 -4.54 -2.09
C PRO A 169 -7.81 -6.06 -1.98
N VAL A 170 -7.02 -6.63 -2.88
CA VAL A 170 -6.69 -8.07 -2.85
C VAL A 170 -5.20 -8.33 -2.81
N GLY A 171 -4.38 -7.36 -3.20
CA GLY A 171 -2.93 -7.50 -3.06
C GLY A 171 -2.13 -6.24 -3.35
N LEU A 172 -0.85 -6.27 -2.99
CA LEU A 172 0.16 -5.29 -3.35
C LEU A 172 1.37 -6.02 -3.93
N LEU A 173 2.03 -5.41 -4.91
CA LEU A 173 3.40 -5.74 -5.28
C LEU A 173 4.27 -4.51 -4.99
N VAL A 174 5.31 -4.68 -4.19
CA VAL A 174 6.23 -3.62 -3.80
C VAL A 174 7.63 -4.03 -4.21
N THR A 175 8.29 -3.24 -5.04
CA THR A 175 9.65 -3.54 -5.53
C THR A 175 10.75 -2.92 -4.69
N TRP A 176 10.39 -2.24 -3.59
CA TRP A 176 11.31 -1.72 -2.60
C TRP A 176 10.83 -2.06 -1.18
N PRO A 177 11.68 -2.64 -0.31
CA PRO A 177 13.08 -3.02 -0.54
C PRO A 177 13.24 -4.16 -1.56
N ASP A 178 14.45 -4.33 -2.09
CA ASP A 178 14.84 -5.52 -2.85
C ASP A 178 15.27 -6.62 -1.85
N PRO A 179 14.78 -7.88 -1.98
CA PRO A 179 13.89 -8.39 -3.02
C PRO A 179 12.43 -7.93 -2.88
N ALA A 180 11.74 -7.83 -4.02
CA ALA A 180 10.34 -7.41 -4.11
C ALA A 180 9.42 -8.29 -3.23
N VAL A 181 8.41 -7.64 -2.64
CA VAL A 181 7.42 -8.25 -1.75
C VAL A 181 6.05 -8.22 -2.42
N ALA A 182 5.46 -9.40 -2.60
CA ALA A 182 4.07 -9.54 -2.98
C ALA A 182 3.23 -9.80 -1.72
N VAL A 183 2.10 -9.12 -1.60
CA VAL A 183 1.15 -9.29 -0.50
C VAL A 183 -0.21 -9.61 -1.08
N SER A 184 -0.92 -10.56 -0.48
CA SER A 184 -2.34 -10.82 -0.73
C SER A 184 -3.15 -10.71 0.55
N TRP A 185 -4.42 -10.29 0.44
CA TRP A 185 -5.37 -10.21 1.56
C TRP A 185 -6.62 -11.02 1.25
N SER A 186 -7.13 -11.70 2.28
CA SER A 186 -8.32 -12.54 2.18
C SER A 186 -9.17 -12.46 3.46
N GLU A 187 -10.34 -13.08 3.41
CA GLU A 187 -11.27 -13.20 4.54
C GLU A 187 -11.68 -11.82 5.09
N TRP A 188 -12.20 -10.95 4.23
CA TRP A 188 -12.68 -9.63 4.60
C TRP A 188 -13.94 -9.73 5.47
N THR A 189 -13.92 -9.07 6.63
CA THR A 189 -15.05 -8.96 7.56
C THR A 189 -15.29 -7.51 7.93
N GLU A 190 -16.55 -7.17 8.22
CA GLU A 190 -16.87 -5.85 8.75
C GLU A 190 -16.54 -5.77 10.25
N VAL A 191 -15.84 -4.71 10.65
CA VAL A 191 -15.54 -4.33 12.03
C VAL A 191 -15.88 -2.84 12.18
N ASN A 192 -16.89 -2.52 12.98
CA ASN A 192 -17.35 -1.14 13.20
C ASN A 192 -17.65 -0.36 11.90
N GLY A 193 -18.26 -1.02 10.91
CA GLY A 193 -18.60 -0.40 9.61
C GLY A 193 -17.43 -0.27 8.64
N VAL A 194 -16.26 -0.86 8.93
CA VAL A 194 -15.11 -0.93 8.04
C VAL A 194 -14.81 -2.38 7.69
N ALA A 195 -14.66 -2.69 6.40
CA ALA A 195 -14.17 -4.00 5.96
C ALA A 195 -12.67 -4.10 6.23
N LEU A 196 -12.28 -5.13 6.97
CA LEU A 196 -10.89 -5.44 7.30
C LEU A 196 -10.62 -6.92 6.99
N PHE A 197 -9.44 -7.22 6.45
CA PHE A 197 -9.01 -8.59 6.15
C PHE A 197 -8.69 -9.38 7.43
N ARG A 198 -8.90 -10.70 7.41
CA ARG A 198 -8.52 -11.60 8.52
C ARG A 198 -7.29 -12.44 8.23
N GLU A 199 -6.87 -12.46 6.98
CA GLU A 199 -5.69 -13.19 6.54
C GLU A 199 -4.88 -12.34 5.57
N ALA A 200 -3.56 -12.54 5.60
CA ALA A 200 -2.66 -12.00 4.61
C ALA A 200 -1.51 -12.97 4.33
N SER A 201 -1.01 -12.98 3.10
CA SER A 201 0.21 -13.72 2.75
C SER A 201 1.24 -12.75 2.21
N PHE A 202 2.44 -12.77 2.79
CA PHE A 202 3.58 -11.98 2.35
C PHE A 202 4.56 -12.94 1.69
N ARG A 203 4.88 -12.72 0.41
CA ARG A 203 5.82 -13.54 -0.35
C ARG A 203 6.99 -12.68 -0.78
N GLN A 204 8.18 -13.14 -0.45
CA GLN A 204 9.44 -12.54 -0.84
C GLN A 204 10.34 -13.64 -1.37
N GLU A 205 10.70 -13.57 -2.65
CA GLU A 205 11.40 -14.65 -3.35
C GLU A 205 10.67 -16.02 -3.21
N ALA A 206 11.35 -17.02 -2.65
CA ALA A 206 10.81 -18.35 -2.40
C ALA A 206 10.19 -18.51 -0.99
N GLU A 207 10.23 -17.46 -0.17
CA GLU A 207 9.71 -17.47 1.19
C GLU A 207 8.31 -16.86 1.26
N GLU A 208 7.47 -17.44 2.11
CA GLU A 208 6.10 -17.00 2.33
C GLU A 208 5.76 -17.01 3.82
N TRP A 209 5.11 -15.94 4.26
CA TRP A 209 4.60 -15.78 5.62
C TRP A 209 3.09 -15.58 5.56
N HIS A 210 2.36 -16.49 6.19
CA HIS A 210 0.91 -16.41 6.30
C HIS A 210 0.52 -15.84 7.65
N TYR A 211 -0.24 -14.74 7.64
CA TYR A 211 -0.75 -14.04 8.79
C TYR A 211 -2.22 -14.41 8.99
N THR A 212 -2.56 -14.76 10.23
CA THR A 212 -3.95 -14.84 10.70
C THR A 212 -4.13 -13.82 11.81
N TYR A 213 -5.03 -12.86 11.61
CA TYR A 213 -5.25 -11.76 12.56
C TYR A 213 -6.33 -12.12 13.59
N ASP A 214 -5.89 -12.40 14.82
CA ASP A 214 -6.78 -12.59 15.96
C ASP A 214 -7.53 -11.27 16.26
N ARG A 215 -6.81 -10.15 16.14
CA ARG A 215 -7.36 -8.80 16.29
C ARG A 215 -6.83 -7.89 15.18
N LEU A 216 -7.74 -7.23 14.47
CA LEU A 216 -7.43 -6.18 13.52
C LEU A 216 -8.44 -5.05 13.71
N GLU A 217 -7.95 -3.89 14.14
CA GLU A 217 -8.81 -2.76 14.49
C GLU A 217 -8.22 -1.44 14.04
N LEU A 218 -9.10 -0.52 13.69
CA LEU A 218 -8.76 0.88 13.46
C LEU A 218 -9.06 1.67 14.73
N ILE A 219 -8.00 2.15 15.38
CA ILE A 219 -8.09 2.82 16.69
C ILE A 219 -7.22 4.08 16.70
N PRO A 220 -7.63 5.14 17.40
CA PRO A 220 -6.76 6.29 17.62
C PRO A 220 -5.60 5.89 18.53
N LEU A 221 -4.37 6.14 18.09
CA LEU A 221 -3.15 5.92 18.86
C LEU A 221 -2.40 7.25 19.02
N PRO A 222 -1.89 7.55 20.23
CA PRO A 222 -1.05 8.73 20.40
C PRO A 222 0.29 8.53 19.68
N ASP A 223 0.86 9.62 19.17
CA ASP A 223 2.13 9.62 18.45
C ASP A 223 3.27 8.91 19.20
N SER A 224 3.25 8.98 20.54
CA SER A 224 4.23 8.32 21.41
C SER A 224 4.27 6.79 21.28
N VAL A 225 3.24 6.15 20.71
CA VAL A 225 3.26 4.70 20.45
C VAL A 225 4.36 4.35 19.44
N PHE A 226 4.58 5.21 18.44
CA PHE A 226 5.49 4.97 17.33
C PHE A 226 6.93 5.42 17.59
N GLU A 227 7.15 6.12 18.70
CA GLU A 227 8.47 6.59 19.10
C GLU A 227 9.19 5.52 19.94
N PRO A 228 10.54 5.53 19.96
CA PRO A 228 11.29 4.60 20.78
C PRO A 228 10.88 4.74 22.27
N PRO A 229 10.85 3.64 23.03
CA PRO A 229 10.61 3.70 24.46
C PRO A 229 11.63 4.63 25.12
N ARG A 230 11.18 5.52 26.02
CA ARG A 230 12.11 6.32 26.82
C ARG A 230 12.86 5.38 27.76
N GLU A 231 14.18 5.50 27.77
CA GLU A 231 15.05 4.84 28.76
C GLU A 231 14.52 5.16 30.17
N ARG A 232 14.39 4.12 31.00
CA ARG A 232 14.01 4.27 32.42
C ARG A 232 15.24 4.39 33.29
#